data_AF-A0A1Q3MLW8-F1
#
_entry.id   AF-A0A1Q3MLW8-F1
#
_cell.length_a   1.000
_cell.length_b   1.000
_cell.length_c   1.000
_cell.angle_alpha   90.00
_cell.angle_beta   90.00
_cell.angle_gamma   90.00
#
_symmetry.space_group_name_H-M   'P 1'
#
loop_
_entity.id
_entity.type
_entity.pdbx_description
1 polymer ?
#
loop_
_entity_poly.entity_id
_entity_poly.type
_entity_poly.pdbx_seq_one_letter_code
_entity_poly.pdbx_strand_id
1 'polypeptide(L)'
;MFWQVPSNQRVALGALGTVLAGFVLYFGAQNVKKPAPIVFSQAAPVGAGSSPMAAVPADDLIVHVAGEVKKPGVYHLKPGSRVADAI
;
A
#
# COMPACT_ATOMS: atom_id res chain seq x y z
N MET A 1 45.85 10.81 -23.17
CA MET A 1 45.61 9.87 -22.05
C MET A 1 44.32 9.12 -22.36
N PHE A 2 44.42 8.08 -23.19
CA PHE A 2 43.27 7.37 -23.76
C PHE A 2 43.02 6.12 -22.90
N TRP A 3 41.97 6.17 -22.09
CA TRP A 3 41.58 5.08 -21.19
C TRP A 3 40.95 3.94 -22.01
N GLN A 4 41.73 2.92 -22.35
CA GLN A 4 41.19 1.69 -22.93
C GLN A 4 40.52 0.86 -21.83
N VAL A 5 39.20 0.87 -21.82
CA VAL A 5 38.40 -0.10 -21.07
C VAL A 5 38.41 -1.42 -21.86
N PRO A 6 39.03 -2.51 -21.38
CA PRO A 6 39.08 -3.78 -22.10
C PRO A 6 37.67 -4.33 -22.36
N SER A 7 37.49 -4.97 -23.53
CA SER A 7 36.18 -5.35 -24.10
C SER A 7 35.29 -6.17 -23.14
N ASN A 8 35.90 -7.03 -22.33
CA ASN A 8 35.22 -7.82 -21.29
C ASN A 8 34.63 -6.97 -20.15
N GLN A 9 35.21 -5.80 -19.87
CA GLN A 9 34.77 -4.92 -18.79
C GLN A 9 33.49 -4.15 -19.14
N ARG A 10 33.22 -3.90 -20.43
CA ARG A 10 31.94 -3.28 -20.89
C ARG A 10 30.76 -4.22 -20.67
N VAL A 11 30.94 -5.50 -20.99
CA VAL A 11 29.93 -6.54 -20.76
C VAL A 11 29.76 -6.79 -19.25
N ALA A 12 30.85 -6.80 -18.50
CA ALA A 12 30.82 -6.91 -17.05
C ALA A 12 30.08 -5.74 -16.39
N LEU A 13 30.29 -4.49 -16.83
CA LEU A 13 29.58 -3.31 -16.34
C LEU A 13 28.08 -3.36 -16.64
N GLY A 14 27.69 -3.81 -17.84
CA GLY A 14 26.29 -4.01 -18.21
C GLY A 14 25.62 -5.09 -17.35
N ALA A 15 26.26 -6.25 -17.21
CA ALA A 15 25.76 -7.33 -16.38
C ALA A 15 25.67 -6.93 -14.91
N LEU A 16 26.68 -6.23 -14.38
CA LEU A 16 26.68 -5.71 -13.01
C LEU A 16 25.54 -4.70 -12.78
N GLY A 17 25.29 -3.81 -13.74
CA GLY A 17 24.16 -2.87 -13.67
C GLY A 17 22.80 -3.58 -13.63
N THR A 18 22.64 -4.65 -14.41
CA THR A 18 21.38 -5.40 -14.47
C THR A 18 21.15 -6.20 -13.19
N VAL A 19 22.21 -6.80 -12.65
CA VAL A 19 22.17 -7.52 -11.36
C VAL A 19 21.90 -6.56 -10.20
N LEU A 20 22.56 -5.38 -10.17
CA LEU A 20 22.31 -4.37 -9.14
C LEU A 20 20.89 -3.80 -9.22
N ALA A 21 20.38 -3.52 -10.42
CA ALA A 21 19.00 -3.06 -10.60
C ALA A 21 17.99 -4.11 -10.12
N GLY A 22 18.19 -5.38 -10.48
CA GLY A 22 17.37 -6.49 -9.99
C GLY A 22 17.44 -6.65 -8.47
N PHE A 23 18.63 -6.50 -7.89
CA PHE A 23 18.84 -6.58 -6.44
C PHE A 23 18.15 -5.44 -5.69
N VAL A 24 18.25 -4.20 -6.18
CA VAL A 24 17.57 -3.02 -5.61
C VAL A 24 16.05 -3.18 -5.68
N LEU A 25 15.51 -3.62 -6.81
CA LEU A 25 14.07 -3.87 -6.96
C LEU A 25 13.58 -5.00 -6.04
N TYR A 26 14.36 -6.08 -5.92
CA TYR A 26 14.04 -7.20 -5.05
C TYR A 26 14.03 -6.80 -3.57
N PHE A 27 15.06 -6.07 -3.11
CA PHE A 27 15.13 -5.60 -1.72
C PHE A 27 14.11 -4.49 -1.42
N GLY A 28 13.81 -3.62 -2.37
CA GLY A 28 12.77 -2.59 -2.23
C GLY A 28 11.38 -3.22 -2.04
N ALA A 29 11.03 -4.21 -2.86
CA ALA A 29 9.75 -4.92 -2.77
C ALA A 29 9.60 -5.73 -1.47
N GLN A 30 10.70 -6.23 -0.90
CA GLN A 30 10.69 -6.96 0.38
C GLN A 30 10.45 -6.04 1.60
N ASN A 31 10.92 -4.78 1.56
CA ASN A 31 10.77 -3.86 2.70
C ASN A 31 9.37 -3.25 2.84
N VAL A 32 8.64 -3.09 1.73
CA VAL A 32 7.27 -2.52 1.73
C VAL A 32 6.24 -3.49 2.34
N LYS A 33 6.57 -4.78 2.49
CA LYS A 33 5.67 -5.81 3.06
C LYS A 33 5.52 -5.77 4.58
N LYS A 34 6.09 -4.77 5.26
CA LYS A 34 5.86 -4.55 6.69
C LYS A 34 4.83 -3.44 6.85
N PRO A 35 3.52 -3.73 6.82
CA PRO A 35 2.53 -2.74 7.21
C PRO A 35 2.84 -2.36 8.66
N ALA A 36 3.07 -1.07 8.90
CA ALA A 36 3.20 -0.54 10.24
C ALA A 36 1.96 -0.96 11.04
N PRO A 37 2.12 -1.61 12.21
CA PRO A 37 0.98 -1.95 13.03
C PRO A 37 0.27 -0.66 13.43
N ILE A 38 -0.97 -0.50 12.99
CA ILE A 38 -1.83 0.60 13.41
C ILE A 38 -2.20 0.33 14.87
N VAL A 39 -1.41 0.87 15.80
CA VAL A 39 -1.70 0.79 17.23
C VAL A 39 -2.81 1.79 17.52
N PHE A 40 -4.06 1.30 17.56
CA PHE A 40 -5.17 2.06 18.14
C PHE A 40 -4.93 2.16 19.64
N SER A 41 -4.29 3.25 20.08
CA SER A 41 -4.25 3.60 21.50
C SER A 41 -5.63 4.10 21.91
N GLN A 42 -6.53 3.17 22.19
CA GLN A 42 -7.84 3.45 22.75
C GLN A 42 -7.65 3.79 24.23
N ALA A 43 -7.55 5.09 24.52
CA ALA A 43 -7.65 5.59 25.89
C ALA A 43 -8.96 5.06 26.50
N ALA A 44 -8.85 4.38 27.64
CA ALA A 44 -9.99 3.79 28.33
C ALA A 44 -11.09 4.83 28.59
N PRO A 45 -12.37 4.50 28.37
CA PRO A 45 -13.47 5.43 28.63
C PRO A 45 -13.65 5.55 30.15
N VAL A 46 -13.11 6.62 30.72
CA VAL A 46 -13.61 7.15 31.99
C VAL A 46 -14.86 7.97 31.68
N GLY A 47 -16.03 7.36 31.85
CA GLY A 47 -17.30 8.05 31.75
C GLY A 47 -18.39 7.20 31.13
N ALA A 48 -19.25 6.64 31.97
CA ALA A 48 -20.58 6.22 31.58
C ALA A 48 -21.36 7.44 31.09
N GLY A 49 -21.29 7.68 29.77
CA GLY A 49 -22.19 8.56 29.05
C GLY A 49 -22.91 7.72 28.03
N SER A 50 -24.15 7.32 28.31
CA SER A 50 -25.07 6.80 27.32
C SER A 50 -25.36 7.91 26.31
N SER A 51 -24.51 8.03 25.29
CA SER A 51 -24.80 8.87 24.13
C SER A 51 -26.01 8.26 23.44
N PRO A 52 -27.12 8.99 23.25
CA PRO A 52 -28.18 8.51 22.39
C PRO A 52 -27.54 8.30 21.01
N MET A 53 -27.68 7.08 20.49
CA MET A 53 -27.28 6.73 19.14
C MET A 53 -28.16 7.54 18.19
N ALA A 54 -27.75 8.78 17.95
CA ALA A 54 -28.30 9.60 16.89
C ALA A 54 -28.00 8.84 15.60
N ALA A 55 -29.04 8.32 14.97
CA ALA A 55 -28.94 7.69 13.68
C ALA A 55 -28.25 8.67 12.73
N VAL A 56 -27.01 8.37 12.39
CA VAL A 56 -26.28 9.07 11.34
C VAL A 56 -27.15 8.92 10.08
N PRO A 57 -27.54 10.00 9.39
CA PRO A 57 -28.21 9.87 8.11
C PRO A 57 -27.39 8.92 7.23
N ALA A 58 -28.07 8.00 6.55
CA ALA A 58 -27.43 7.02 5.69
C ALA A 58 -26.92 7.73 4.43
N ASP A 59 -25.86 8.51 4.60
CA ASP A 59 -25.10 9.11 3.51
C ASP A 59 -24.25 8.04 2.81
N ASP A 60 -23.71 8.37 1.64
CA ASP A 60 -22.86 7.46 0.86
C ASP A 60 -21.75 6.83 1.73
N LEU A 61 -21.65 5.50 1.68
CA LEU A 61 -20.63 4.69 2.33
C LEU A 61 -19.31 4.83 1.56
N ILE A 62 -18.29 5.36 2.23
CA ILE A 62 -16.96 5.51 1.64
C ILE A 62 -16.11 4.30 2.03
N VAL A 63 -15.67 3.52 1.03
CA VAL A 63 -14.89 2.29 1.21
C VAL A 63 -13.55 2.41 0.47
N HIS A 64 -12.44 2.16 1.17
CA HIS A 64 -11.12 2.08 0.55
C HIS A 64 -10.78 0.62 0.22
N VAL A 65 -10.57 0.32 -1.06
CA VAL A 65 -10.24 -1.00 -1.58
C VAL A 65 -8.78 -1.03 -2.02
N ALA A 66 -8.01 -1.96 -1.44
CA ALA A 66 -6.60 -2.15 -1.71
C ALA A 66 -6.26 -3.64 -1.87
N GLY A 67 -5.12 -3.94 -2.50
CA GLY A 67 -4.63 -5.31 -2.69
C GLY A 67 -4.72 -5.78 -4.16
N GLU A 68 -4.89 -7.08 -4.36
CA GLU A 68 -4.99 -7.70 -5.69
C GLU A 68 -6.42 -7.57 -6.26
N VAL A 69 -6.75 -6.35 -6.65
CA VAL A 69 -8.03 -6.00 -7.30
C VAL A 69 -7.75 -5.31 -8.63
N LYS A 70 -8.71 -5.34 -9.56
CA LYS A 70 -8.51 -4.74 -10.89
C LYS A 70 -8.30 -3.23 -10.84
N LYS A 71 -8.99 -2.55 -9.90
CA LYS A 71 -8.95 -1.09 -9.73
C LYS A 71 -8.96 -0.76 -8.23
N PRO A 72 -7.79 -0.54 -7.60
CA PRO A 72 -7.73 -0.09 -6.22
C PRO A 72 -8.13 1.39 -6.11
N GLY A 73 -8.67 1.79 -4.96
CA GLY A 73 -9.07 3.17 -4.72
C GLY A 73 -10.20 3.34 -3.71
N VAL A 74 -10.70 4.57 -3.61
CA VAL A 74 -11.82 4.94 -2.73
C VAL A 74 -13.12 4.93 -3.52
N TYR A 75 -14.10 4.19 -3.02
CA TYR A 75 -15.41 4.02 -3.62
C TYR A 75 -16.50 4.63 -2.75
N HIS A 76 -17.41 5.36 -3.37
CA HIS A 76 -18.61 5.90 -2.74
C HIS A 76 -19.76 4.97 -3.12
N LEU A 77 -20.31 4.28 -2.13
CA LEU A 77 -21.35 3.29 -2.30
C LEU A 77 -22.64 3.77 -1.66
N LYS A 78 -23.76 3.45 -2.28
CA LYS A 78 -25.06 3.77 -1.68
C LYS A 78 -25.30 2.90 -0.45
N PRO A 79 -26.07 3.37 0.53
CA PRO A 79 -26.52 2.53 1.64
C PRO A 79 -27.18 1.23 1.13
N GLY A 80 -26.79 0.10 1.72
CA GLY A 80 -27.26 -1.23 1.30
C GLY A 80 -26.49 -1.89 0.15
N SER A 81 -25.50 -1.20 -0.43
CA SER A 81 -24.55 -1.82 -1.39
C SER A 81 -23.70 -2.89 -0.70
N ARG A 82 -23.31 -3.91 -1.45
CA ARG A 82 -22.52 -5.04 -0.95
C ARG A 82 -21.03 -4.81 -1.19
N VAL A 83 -20.21 -5.55 -0.45
CA VAL A 83 -18.74 -5.58 -0.66
C VAL A 83 -18.39 -6.00 -2.10
N ALA A 84 -19.22 -6.85 -2.72
CA ALA A 84 -19.06 -7.25 -4.11
C ALA A 84 -19.14 -6.09 -5.11
N ASP A 85 -19.81 -4.99 -4.77
CA ASP A 85 -19.95 -3.83 -5.66
C ASP A 85 -18.68 -2.97 -5.70
N ALA A 86 -17.69 -3.27 -4.83
CA ALA A 86 -16.45 -2.51 -4.67
C ALA A 86 -15.19 -3.23 -5.20
N ILE A 87 -15.28 -4.50 -5.66
CA ILE A 87 -14.13 -5.33 -6.08
C ILE A 87 -14.07 -5.63 -7.57
#